data_AF-A0A8B7ZRB0-F1
#
_entry.id   AF-A0A8B7ZRB0-F1
#
_cell.length_a   1.000
_cell.length_b   1.000
_cell.length_c   1.000
_cell.angle_alpha   90.00
_cell.angle_beta   90.00
_cell.angle_gamma   90.00
#
_symmetry.space_group_name_H-M   'P 1'
#
loop_
_entity.id
_entity.type
_entity.pdbx_description
1 polymer ?
#
loop_
_entity_poly.entity_id
_entity_poly.type
_entity_poly.pdbx_seq_one_letter_code
_entity_poly.pdbx_strand_id
1 'polypeptide(L)'
;MLRANAFIVMLRTIPRPKYKVCVLGDQQHCDEAKANNIPCMDAEALKKLNKNKKLVKKLAKKYDAFLASEALIKQIPRLLGPGLNKAGKFPSLVTHSDQLVTKVEEVKATIKFQMKKVLCLAVAIGNVSMSDDDLVSNIALGINFLVSLLKKNWQNVRSLYIKSTMGKPQQIY
;
A
#
# COMPACT_ATOMS: atom_id res chain seq x y z
N MET A 1 -11.68 18.81 -11.33
CA MET A 1 -12.37 17.56 -10.96
C MET A 1 -11.37 16.39 -11.01
N LEU A 2 -10.48 16.28 -10.03
CA LEU A 2 -9.56 15.14 -9.88
C LEU A 2 -10.29 14.07 -9.07
N ARG A 3 -11.10 13.25 -9.74
CA ARG A 3 -11.77 12.10 -9.11
C ARG A 3 -10.73 10.99 -8.94
N ALA A 4 -10.38 10.74 -7.68
CA ALA A 4 -9.87 9.47 -7.15
C ALA A 4 -8.68 8.79 -7.87
N ASN A 5 -7.48 9.39 -7.85
CA ASN A 5 -6.28 8.64 -8.19
C ASN A 5 -5.34 8.59 -6.97
N ALA A 6 -5.38 7.47 -6.25
CA ALA A 6 -4.24 7.07 -5.45
C ALA A 6 -3.17 6.58 -6.43
N PHE A 7 -2.06 7.29 -6.52
CA PHE A 7 -0.99 6.92 -7.43
C PHE A 7 0.03 6.05 -6.72
N ILE A 8 0.56 5.09 -7.45
CA ILE A 8 1.35 3.99 -6.91
C ILE A 8 2.73 4.07 -7.54
N VAL A 9 3.77 4.18 -6.70
CA VAL A 9 5.17 4.12 -7.15
C VAL A 9 5.78 2.87 -6.57
N MET A 10 6.36 2.06 -7.43
CA MET A 10 7.22 0.97 -7.01
C MET A 10 8.62 1.52 -6.75
N LEU A 11 9.07 1.42 -5.51
CA LEU A 11 10.46 1.71 -5.17
C LEU A 11 11.34 0.49 -5.44
N ARG A 12 12.63 0.74 -5.64
CA ARG A 12 13.62 -0.31 -5.89
C ARG A 12 13.91 -1.14 -4.64
N THR A 13 13.68 -0.57 -3.46
CA THR A 13 13.97 -1.22 -2.17
C THR A 13 12.79 -1.01 -1.21
N ILE A 14 12.48 -2.01 -0.37
CA ILE A 14 11.30 -1.99 0.51
C ILE A 14 11.48 -0.97 1.64
N PRO A 15 10.75 0.17 1.63
CA PRO A 15 10.97 1.25 2.59
C PRO A 15 10.42 0.92 3.99
N ARG A 16 9.50 -0.05 4.11
CA ARG A 16 8.80 -0.39 5.35
C ARG A 16 8.93 -1.88 5.69
N PRO A 17 9.90 -2.27 6.54
CA PRO A 17 10.09 -3.69 6.89
C PRO A 17 8.93 -4.27 7.73
N LYS A 18 8.19 -3.42 8.47
CA LYS A 18 7.04 -3.85 9.30
C LYS A 18 5.69 -3.85 8.55
N TYR A 19 5.69 -3.74 7.22
CA TYR A 19 4.46 -3.68 6.44
C TYR A 19 3.73 -5.03 6.43
N LYS A 20 2.54 -5.09 7.05
CA LYS A 20 1.78 -6.33 7.21
C LYS A 20 0.80 -6.50 6.06
N VAL A 21 1.04 -7.49 5.20
CA VAL A 21 0.15 -7.86 4.09
C VAL A 21 -0.68 -9.07 4.51
N CYS A 22 -1.98 -9.05 4.22
CA CYS A 22 -2.88 -10.17 4.45
C CYS A 22 -3.47 -10.66 3.13
N VAL A 23 -3.46 -11.98 2.92
CA VAL A 23 -4.00 -12.62 1.71
C VAL A 23 -5.41 -13.11 1.98
N LEU A 24 -6.33 -12.77 1.08
CA LEU A 24 -7.71 -13.21 1.08
C LEU A 24 -7.88 -14.11 -0.15
N GLY A 25 -8.00 -15.40 0.07
CA GLY A 25 -7.95 -16.35 -1.04
C GLY A 25 -8.71 -17.63 -0.77
N ASP A 26 -8.79 -18.44 -1.82
CA ASP A 26 -9.25 -19.82 -1.75
C ASP A 26 -8.18 -20.69 -1.10
N GLN A 27 -8.50 -21.97 -0.89
CA GLN A 27 -7.67 -22.90 -0.12
C GLN A 27 -6.23 -23.01 -0.64
N GLN A 28 -6.03 -23.00 -1.96
CA GLN A 28 -4.70 -22.99 -2.59
C GLN A 28 -3.86 -21.76 -2.21
N HIS A 29 -4.45 -20.56 -2.27
CA HIS A 29 -3.79 -19.32 -1.84
C HIS A 29 -3.51 -19.28 -0.35
N CYS A 30 -4.38 -19.91 0.46
CA CYS A 30 -4.19 -20.02 1.89
C CYS A 30 -3.08 -20.99 2.26
N ASP A 31 -2.88 -22.06 1.49
CA ASP A 31 -1.80 -23.02 1.70
C ASP A 31 -0.45 -22.44 1.26
N GLU A 32 -0.39 -21.73 0.13
CA GLU A 32 0.81 -20.98 -0.28
C GLU A 32 1.13 -19.83 0.68
N ALA A 33 0.12 -19.12 1.19
CA ALA A 33 0.33 -18.06 2.17
C ALA A 33 0.84 -18.62 3.51
N LYS A 34 0.32 -19.76 3.98
CA LYS A 34 0.80 -20.44 5.19
C LYS A 34 2.25 -20.92 5.02
N ALA A 35 2.58 -21.48 3.87
CA ALA A 35 3.97 -21.88 3.56
C ALA A 35 4.93 -20.69 3.62
N ASN A 36 4.47 -19.50 3.21
CA ASN A 36 5.25 -18.26 3.22
C ASN A 36 5.11 -17.43 4.51
N ASN A 37 4.46 -17.95 5.57
CA ASN A 37 4.18 -17.25 6.83
C ASN A 37 3.39 -15.93 6.68
N ILE A 38 2.55 -15.84 5.64
CA ILE A 38 1.70 -14.67 5.38
C ILE A 38 0.30 -14.93 5.98
N PRO A 39 -0.26 -13.99 6.75
CA PRO A 39 -1.57 -14.17 7.35
C PRO A 39 -2.65 -14.25 6.26
N CYS A 40 -3.33 -15.41 6.19
CA CYS A 40 -4.39 -15.69 5.24
C CYS A 40 -5.78 -15.66 5.92
N MET A 41 -6.82 -15.30 5.17
CA MET A 41 -8.21 -15.52 5.59
C MET A 41 -9.06 -16.09 4.44
N ASP A 42 -9.83 -17.13 4.76
CA ASP A 42 -10.72 -17.80 3.81
C ASP A 42 -12.05 -17.06 3.58
N ALA A 43 -12.73 -17.42 2.49
CA ALA A 43 -14.04 -16.92 2.09
C ALA A 43 -15.12 -17.06 3.18
N GLU A 44 -15.05 -18.12 4.00
CA GLU A 44 -16.00 -18.35 5.09
C GLU A 44 -15.77 -17.42 6.28
N ALA A 45 -14.51 -17.14 6.61
CA ALA A 45 -14.15 -16.16 7.63
C ALA A 45 -14.61 -14.75 7.22
N LEU A 46 -14.48 -14.41 5.94
CA LEU A 46 -15.01 -13.18 5.33
C LEU A 46 -16.53 -13.03 5.51
N LYS A 47 -17.32 -14.09 5.30
CA LYS A 47 -18.77 -14.07 5.52
C LYS A 47 -19.14 -13.88 7.00
N LYS A 48 -18.40 -14.52 7.93
CA LYS A 48 -18.59 -14.34 9.38
C LYS A 48 -18.25 -12.91 9.83
N LEU A 49 -17.27 -12.27 9.18
CA LEU A 49 -16.83 -10.90 9.48
C LEU A 49 -17.80 -9.81 8.99
N ASN A 50 -18.64 -10.08 7.99
CA ASN A 50 -19.63 -9.14 7.46
C ASN A 50 -20.63 -8.66 8.52
N LYS A 51 -21.00 -9.53 9.47
CA LYS A 51 -21.97 -9.19 10.52
C LYS A 51 -21.43 -8.20 11.56
N ASN A 52 -20.10 -8.04 11.69
CA ASN A 52 -19.47 -7.26 12.76
C ASN A 52 -18.54 -6.15 12.24
N LYS A 53 -19.09 -4.94 12.07
CA LYS A 53 -18.34 -3.72 11.67
C LYS A 53 -17.14 -3.39 12.58
N LYS A 54 -17.18 -3.80 13.86
CA LYS A 54 -16.08 -3.59 14.82
C LYS A 54 -14.85 -4.46 14.51
N LEU A 55 -15.05 -5.72 14.11
CA LEU A 55 -13.95 -6.64 13.79
C LEU A 55 -13.26 -6.24 12.48
N VAL A 56 -14.04 -5.80 11.48
CA VAL A 56 -13.50 -5.27 10.22
C VAL A 56 -12.62 -4.04 10.47
N LYS A 57 -13.01 -3.14 11.38
CA LYS A 57 -12.17 -2.00 11.78
C LYS A 57 -10.89 -2.43 12.50
N LYS A 58 -10.91 -3.50 13.31
CA LYS A 58 -9.71 -4.05 13.96
C LYS A 58 -8.76 -4.66 12.92
N LEU A 59 -9.28 -5.43 11.96
CA LEU A 59 -8.49 -6.02 10.88
C LEU A 59 -7.84 -4.95 9.99
N ALA A 60 -8.60 -3.91 9.61
CA ALA A 60 -8.09 -2.80 8.83
C ALA A 60 -7.02 -1.97 9.56
N LYS A 61 -6.97 -2.02 10.90
CA LYS A 61 -5.88 -1.42 11.69
C LYS A 61 -4.67 -2.35 11.83
N LYS A 62 -4.87 -3.67 11.82
CA LYS A 62 -3.82 -4.68 12.01
C LYS A 62 -2.98 -4.90 10.75
N TYR A 63 -3.59 -4.82 9.57
CA TYR A 63 -2.95 -5.05 8.28
C TYR A 63 -2.95 -3.78 7.42
N ASP A 64 -1.86 -3.55 6.69
CA ASP A 64 -1.64 -2.35 5.88
C ASP A 64 -2.06 -2.53 4.42
N ALA A 65 -1.89 -3.73 3.88
CA ALA A 65 -2.40 -4.11 2.57
C ALA A 65 -3.13 -5.45 2.61
N PHE A 66 -4.05 -5.60 1.67
CA PHE A 66 -4.77 -6.84 1.42
C PHE A 66 -4.51 -7.28 -0.03
N LEU A 67 -4.35 -8.58 -0.24
CA LEU A 67 -4.32 -9.22 -1.54
C LEU A 67 -5.57 -10.09 -1.66
N ALA A 68 -6.20 -10.12 -2.82
CA ALA A 68 -7.41 -10.91 -3.04
C ALA A 68 -7.31 -11.78 -4.30
N SER A 69 -7.68 -13.06 -4.16
CA SER A 69 -7.93 -13.95 -5.30
C SER A 69 -9.07 -13.41 -6.17
N GLU A 70 -8.99 -13.66 -7.48
CA GLU A 70 -10.01 -13.26 -8.45
C GLU A 70 -11.43 -13.76 -8.09
N ALA A 71 -11.53 -14.93 -7.47
CA ALA A 71 -12.81 -15.48 -7.01
C ALA A 71 -13.49 -14.61 -5.94
N LEU A 72 -12.69 -13.92 -5.12
CA LEU A 72 -13.18 -13.14 -3.98
C LEU A 72 -13.34 -11.65 -4.30
N ILE A 73 -12.65 -11.13 -5.33
CA ILE A 73 -12.67 -9.70 -5.64
C ILE A 73 -14.07 -9.17 -5.96
N LYS A 74 -14.94 -10.00 -6.56
CA LYS A 74 -16.34 -9.65 -6.88
C LYS A 74 -17.21 -9.50 -5.62
N GLN A 75 -16.87 -10.20 -4.54
CA GLN A 75 -17.66 -10.19 -3.29
C GLN A 75 -17.18 -9.11 -2.31
N ILE A 76 -15.92 -8.68 -2.41
CA ILE A 76 -15.28 -7.74 -1.47
C ILE A 76 -15.98 -6.37 -1.38
N PRO A 77 -16.45 -5.72 -2.47
CA PRO A 77 -17.17 -4.46 -2.36
C PRO A 77 -18.46 -4.58 -1.55
N ARG A 78 -19.16 -5.72 -1.63
CA ARG A 78 -20.42 -5.96 -0.91
C ARG A 78 -20.18 -6.33 0.56
N LEU A 79 -19.18 -7.16 0.83
CA LEU A 79 -18.92 -7.69 2.18
C LEU A 79 -18.04 -6.77 3.04
N LEU A 80 -17.04 -6.14 2.45
CA LEU A 80 -16.03 -5.35 3.15
C LEU A 80 -15.89 -3.91 2.65
N GLY A 81 -16.64 -3.53 1.61
CA GLY A 81 -16.56 -2.21 0.98
C GLY A 81 -16.65 -1.04 1.97
N PRO A 82 -17.65 -0.97 2.86
CA PRO A 82 -17.78 0.19 3.76
C PRO A 82 -16.62 0.33 4.77
N GLY A 83 -16.00 -0.79 5.17
CA GLY A 83 -14.92 -0.81 6.15
C GLY A 83 -13.55 -0.55 5.52
N LEU A 84 -13.24 -1.26 4.44
CA LEU A 84 -11.93 -1.20 3.77
C LEU A 84 -11.79 0.01 2.84
N ASN A 85 -12.86 0.43 2.17
CA ASN A 85 -12.80 1.61 1.30
C ASN A 85 -12.62 2.90 2.13
N LYS A 86 -13.30 3.01 3.28
CA LYS A 86 -13.10 4.12 4.21
C LYS A 86 -11.69 4.14 4.81
N ALA A 87 -11.04 2.98 4.92
CA ALA A 87 -9.65 2.85 5.35
C ALA A 87 -8.62 3.08 4.22
N GLY A 88 -9.05 3.17 2.96
CA GLY A 88 -8.14 3.29 1.80
C GLY A 88 -7.32 2.04 1.51
N LYS A 89 -7.72 0.89 2.06
CA LYS A 89 -7.00 -0.40 1.97
C LYS A 89 -7.76 -1.39 1.08
N PHE A 90 -8.12 -0.94 -0.12
CA PHE A 90 -8.76 -1.84 -1.09
C PHE A 90 -7.74 -2.89 -1.56
N PRO A 91 -8.12 -4.17 -1.63
CA PRO A 91 -7.18 -5.23 -1.95
C PRO A 91 -6.71 -5.16 -3.40
N SER A 92 -5.45 -5.52 -3.62
CA SER A 92 -4.90 -5.75 -4.96
C SER A 92 -5.29 -7.15 -5.43
N LEU A 93 -5.56 -7.29 -6.73
CA LEU A 93 -5.87 -8.57 -7.35
C LEU A 93 -4.61 -9.45 -7.42
N VAL A 94 -4.74 -10.73 -7.10
CA VAL A 94 -3.74 -11.77 -7.32
C VAL A 94 -4.38 -12.89 -8.13
N THR A 95 -3.68 -13.32 -9.19
CA THR A 95 -4.09 -14.47 -10.01
C THR A 95 -3.44 -15.74 -9.46
N HIS A 96 -3.99 -16.92 -9.79
CA HIS A 96 -3.39 -18.21 -9.40
C HIS A 96 -2.10 -18.52 -10.19
N SER A 97 -1.81 -17.75 -11.23
CA SER A 97 -0.62 -17.93 -12.06
C SER A 97 0.59 -17.12 -11.56
N ASP A 98 0.37 -16.15 -10.68
CA ASP A 98 1.42 -15.28 -10.14
C ASP A 98 1.92 -15.78 -8.78
N GLN A 99 3.24 -15.75 -8.57
CA GLN A 99 3.83 -16.07 -7.27
C GLN A 99 3.41 -15.03 -6.21
N LEU A 100 2.75 -15.50 -5.15
CA LEU A 100 2.32 -14.66 -4.01
C LEU A 100 3.48 -13.87 -3.40
N VAL A 101 4.68 -14.45 -3.36
CA VAL A 101 5.88 -13.82 -2.77
C VAL A 101 6.27 -12.55 -3.53
N THR A 102 6.37 -12.63 -4.85
CA THR A 102 6.72 -11.49 -5.70
C THR A 102 5.69 -10.37 -5.58
N LYS A 103 4.39 -10.71 -5.58
CA LYS A 103 3.32 -9.73 -5.41
C LYS A 103 3.35 -9.08 -4.03
N VAL A 104 3.71 -9.82 -2.99
CA VAL A 104 3.85 -9.28 -1.63
C VAL A 104 5.05 -8.34 -1.54
N GLU A 105 6.17 -8.69 -2.16
CA GLU A 105 7.35 -7.82 -2.25
C GLU A 105 7.06 -6.55 -3.05
N GLU A 106 6.37 -6.66 -4.20
CA GLU A 106 5.89 -5.52 -4.98
C GLU A 106 5.02 -4.61 -4.11
N VAL A 107 4.04 -5.17 -3.38
CA VAL A 107 3.15 -4.40 -2.51
C VAL A 107 3.88 -3.75 -1.33
N LYS A 108 4.93 -4.39 -0.81
CA LYS A 108 5.79 -3.82 0.25
C LYS A 108 6.70 -2.71 -0.26
N ALA A 109 7.24 -2.86 -1.47
CA ALA A 109 8.06 -1.85 -2.15
C ALA A 109 7.21 -0.70 -2.72
N THR A 110 5.91 -0.93 -2.84
CA THR A 110 4.96 0.03 -3.34
C THR A 110 4.59 1.08 -2.31
N ILE A 111 4.68 2.34 -2.73
CA ILE A 111 4.22 3.50 -1.99
C ILE A 111 2.96 4.07 -2.66
N LYS A 112 1.93 4.35 -1.84
CA LYS A 112 0.70 5.02 -2.28
C LYS A 112 0.77 6.53 -1.99
N PHE A 113 0.78 7.33 -3.04
CA PHE A 113 0.54 8.77 -2.99
C PHE A 113 -0.96 9.04 -3.10
N GLN A 114 -1.60 9.35 -1.98
CA GLN A 114 -3.02 9.74 -1.97
C GLN A 114 -3.16 11.24 -1.78
N MET A 115 -3.45 11.97 -2.86
CA MET A 115 -3.90 13.36 -2.77
C MET A 115 -5.31 13.41 -2.17
N LYS A 116 -5.41 13.96 -0.96
CA LYS A 116 -6.68 14.38 -0.35
C LYS A 116 -6.90 15.88 -0.66
N LYS A 117 -7.88 16.52 -0.01
CA LYS A 117 -8.10 17.98 -0.07
C LYS A 117 -6.95 18.83 0.53
N VAL A 118 -5.83 18.22 0.93
CA VAL A 118 -4.71 18.88 1.59
C VAL A 118 -3.54 18.97 0.61
N LEU A 119 -2.84 20.10 0.61
CA LEU A 119 -1.72 20.41 -0.29
C LEU A 119 -0.40 19.71 0.11
N CYS A 120 -0.28 19.26 1.37
CA CYS A 120 0.92 18.63 1.89
C CYS A 120 0.77 17.10 1.88
N LEU A 121 1.77 16.41 1.34
CA LEU A 121 1.87 14.95 1.33
C LEU A 121 3.16 14.54 2.04
N ALA A 122 3.05 13.58 2.94
CA ALA A 122 4.20 13.00 3.62
C ALA A 122 4.21 11.49 3.38
N VAL A 123 5.35 11.01 2.89
CA VAL A 123 5.53 9.65 2.41
C VAL A 123 6.86 9.12 2.91
N ALA A 124 6.89 7.84 3.30
CA ALA A 124 8.11 7.18 3.78
C ALA A 124 8.82 6.52 2.60
N ILE A 125 10.01 7.03 2.26
CA ILE A 125 10.76 6.64 1.05
C ILE A 125 11.89 5.65 1.38
N GLY A 126 12.25 5.47 2.66
CA GLY A 126 13.29 4.53 3.06
C GLY A 126 13.42 4.33 4.56
N ASN A 127 14.36 3.47 4.95
CA ASN A 127 14.71 3.15 6.33
C ASN A 127 16.22 3.41 6.55
N VAL A 128 16.61 3.60 7.81
CA VAL A 128 18.01 3.88 8.22
C VAL A 128 18.96 2.72 7.91
N SER A 129 18.43 1.50 7.72
CA SER A 129 19.23 0.31 7.37
C SER A 129 19.59 0.21 5.88
N MET A 130 19.17 1.16 5.04
CA MET A 130 19.50 1.19 3.60
C MET A 130 20.78 1.98 3.35
N SER A 131 21.44 1.72 2.22
CA SER A 131 22.57 2.54 1.75
C SER A 131 22.08 3.90 1.28
N ASP A 132 22.99 4.88 1.30
CA ASP A 132 22.72 6.25 0.88
C ASP A 132 22.33 6.33 -0.60
N ASP A 133 22.97 5.52 -1.46
CA ASP A 133 22.67 5.47 -2.90
C ASP A 133 21.25 4.97 -3.18
N ASP A 134 20.80 3.93 -2.47
CA ASP A 134 19.44 3.41 -2.60
C ASP A 134 18.41 4.43 -2.11
N LEU A 135 18.73 5.18 -1.06
CA LEU A 135 17.87 6.26 -0.57
C LEU A 135 17.73 7.38 -1.60
N VAL A 136 18.84 7.85 -2.18
CA VAL A 136 18.83 8.89 -3.21
C VAL A 136 18.03 8.44 -4.44
N SER A 137 18.24 7.20 -4.90
CA SER A 137 17.49 6.63 -6.02
C SER A 137 15.99 6.59 -5.73
N ASN A 138 15.59 6.14 -4.54
CA ASN A 138 14.17 6.08 -4.15
C ASN A 138 13.54 7.48 -4.02
N ILE A 139 14.29 8.47 -3.52
CA ILE A 139 13.85 9.85 -3.40
C ILE A 139 13.65 10.48 -4.78
N ALA A 140 14.63 10.32 -5.68
CA ALA A 140 14.53 10.81 -7.05
C ALA A 140 13.35 10.19 -7.80
N LEU A 141 13.18 8.87 -7.72
CA LEU A 141 12.04 8.16 -8.32
C LEU A 141 10.70 8.68 -7.78
N GLY A 142 10.58 8.82 -6.46
CA GLY A 142 9.35 9.30 -5.82
C GLY A 142 9.00 10.74 -6.20
N ILE A 143 9.99 11.64 -6.21
CA ILE A 143 9.80 13.05 -6.58
C ILE A 143 9.47 13.18 -8.06
N ASN A 144 10.24 12.54 -8.95
CA ASN A 144 10.03 12.64 -10.40
C ASN A 144 8.67 12.09 -10.81
N PHE A 145 8.24 10.98 -10.22
CA PHE A 145 6.92 10.45 -10.47
C PHE A 145 5.82 11.41 -10.00
N LEU A 146 5.93 11.96 -8.79
CA LEU A 146 4.94 12.92 -8.28
C LEU A 146 4.86 14.18 -9.15
N VAL A 147 6.00 14.71 -9.59
CA VAL A 147 6.10 15.89 -10.45
C VAL A 147 5.45 15.63 -11.80
N SER A 148 5.68 14.46 -12.41
CA SER A 148 5.09 14.10 -13.71
C SER A 148 3.55 14.04 -13.71
N LEU A 149 2.94 13.82 -12.53
CA LEU A 149 1.48 13.78 -12.38
C LEU A 149 0.85 15.17 -12.24
N LEU A 150 1.63 16.22 -12.00
CA LEU A 150 1.15 17.59 -11.84
C LEU A 150 1.12 18.28 -13.20
N LYS A 151 0.00 18.92 -13.56
CA LYS A 151 -0.19 19.57 -14.88
C LYS A 151 0.85 20.65 -15.25
N LYS A 152 1.61 21.15 -14.28
CA LYS A 152 2.69 22.14 -14.48
C LYS A 152 4.04 21.67 -13.95
N ASN A 153 4.19 20.35 -13.72
CA ASN A 153 5.41 19.73 -13.21
C ASN A 153 5.99 20.50 -12.00
N TRP A 154 7.24 20.95 -12.11
CA TRP A 154 8.00 21.64 -11.06
C TRP A 154 7.45 23.02 -10.69
N GLN A 155 6.74 23.72 -11.58
CA GLN A 155 6.17 25.03 -11.27
C GLN A 155 5.02 24.94 -10.25
N ASN A 156 4.44 23.75 -10.06
CA ASN A 156 3.39 23.52 -9.07
C ASN A 156 3.92 23.06 -7.71
N VAL A 157 5.25 22.85 -7.59
CA VAL A 157 5.91 22.47 -6.34
C VAL A 157 6.47 23.73 -5.71
N ARG A 158 6.06 24.05 -4.48
CA ARG A 158 6.55 25.24 -3.76
C ARG A 158 7.79 24.96 -2.90
N SER A 159 7.80 23.81 -2.22
CA SER A 159 8.94 23.38 -1.42
C SER A 159 8.90 21.86 -1.21
N LEU A 160 10.07 21.25 -1.05
CA LEU A 160 10.28 19.84 -0.76
C LEU A 160 11.14 19.70 0.49
N TYR A 161 10.66 18.91 1.44
CA TYR A 161 11.35 18.64 2.69
C TYR A 161 11.63 17.14 2.85
N ILE A 162 12.87 16.80 3.16
CA ILE A 162 13.23 15.48 3.69
C ILE A 162 13.33 15.61 5.20
N LYS A 163 12.74 14.65 5.92
CA LYS A 163 12.95 14.52 7.35
C LYS A 163 13.09 13.05 7.71
N SER A 164 13.97 12.78 8.66
CA SER A 164 14.00 11.50 9.37
C SER A 164 13.03 11.53 10.56
N THR A 165 12.80 10.39 11.23
CA THR A 165 11.85 10.31 12.35
C THR A 165 12.20 11.23 13.53
N MET A 166 13.49 11.45 13.77
CA MET A 166 14.00 12.25 14.90
C MET A 166 14.90 13.41 14.48
N GLY A 167 15.18 13.56 13.18
CA GLY A 167 16.09 14.58 12.66
C GLY A 167 15.37 15.88 12.29
N LYS A 168 16.17 16.94 12.14
CA LYS A 168 15.68 18.22 11.64
C LYS A 168 15.27 18.09 10.17
N PRO A 169 14.15 18.70 9.75
CA PRO A 169 13.78 18.76 8.34
C PRO A 169 14.84 19.50 7.53
N GLN A 170 15.24 18.91 6.40
CA GLN A 170 16.10 19.54 5.41
C GLN A 170 15.27 19.90 4.18
N GLN A 171 15.37 21.15 3.73
CA GLN A 171 14.72 21.61 2.51
C GLN A 171 15.63 21.34 1.32
N ILE A 172 15.11 20.65 0.30
CA ILE A 172 15.85 20.40 -0.96
C ILE A 172 15.46 21.41 -2.04
N TYR A 173 14.20 21.87 -2.01
CA TYR A 173 13.59 22.78 -2.98
C TYR A 173 12.63 23.71 -2.24
#